data_AF-A0A833E5S6-F1
#
_entry.id   AF-A0A833E5S6-F1
#
_cell.length_a   1.000
_cell.length_b   1.000
_cell.length_c   1.000
_cell.angle_alpha   90.00
_cell.angle_beta   90.00
_cell.angle_gamma   90.00
#
_symmetry.space_group_name_H-M   'P 1'
#
loop_
_entity.id
_entity.type
_entity.pdbx_description
1 polymer ?
#
loop_
_entity_poly.entity_id
_entity_poly.type
_entity_poly.pdbx_seq_one_letter_code
_entity_poly.pdbx_strand_id
1 'polypeptide(L)' 'MEVKLTKPNETVVVTVKVKQFLVDELDKLVEKGYFESRSDAIRYAIIQLLKNIRNQRGINH' A
#
# COMPACT_ATOMS: atom_id res chain seq x y z
N MET A 1 -2.31 -24.09 7.24
CA MET A 1 -2.84 -22.72 7.07
C MET A 1 -3.91 -22.80 6.01
N GLU A 2 -5.16 -22.53 6.38
CA GLU A 2 -6.29 -22.56 5.45
C GLU A 2 -6.28 -21.25 4.66
N VAL A 3 -5.93 -21.32 3.37
CA VAL A 3 -6.02 -20.17 2.48
C VAL A 3 -7.49 -20.03 2.09
N LYS A 4 -8.23 -19.17 2.80
CA LYS A 4 -9.58 -18.78 2.40
C LYS A 4 -9.47 -18.03 1.07
N LEU A 5 -10.11 -18.58 0.03
CA LEU A 5 -10.23 -17.95 -1.28
C LEU A 5 -11.05 -16.65 -1.14
N THR A 6 -10.36 -15.53 -0.94
CA THR A 6 -10.96 -14.20 -0.93
C THR A 6 -11.43 -13.84 -2.34
N LYS A 7 -12.65 -13.32 -2.49
CA LYS A 7 -13.14 -12.83 -3.78
C LYS A 7 -12.21 -11.71 -4.28
N PRO A 8 -11.96 -11.59 -5.60
CA PRO A 8 -10.90 -10.73 -6.16
C PRO A 8 -11.00 -9.24 -5.82
N ASN A 9 -12.15 -8.74 -5.34
CA ASN A 9 -12.38 -7.33 -5.05
C ASN A 9 -12.73 -7.02 -3.58
N GLU A 10 -12.57 -7.97 -2.66
CA GLU A 10 -12.85 -7.70 -1.24
C GLU A 10 -11.68 -6.97 -0.57
N THR A 11 -11.99 -5.99 0.27
CA THR A 11 -10.98 -5.32 1.11
C THR A 11 -10.59 -6.25 2.25
N VAL A 12 -9.29 -6.46 2.44
CA VAL A 12 -8.74 -7.33 3.48
C VAL A 12 -7.87 -6.50 4.43
N VAL A 13 -7.99 -6.75 5.73
CA VAL A 13 -7.10 -6.16 6.75
C VAL A 13 -5.83 -6.99 6.85
N VAL A 14 -4.68 -6.32 6.76
CA VAL A 14 -3.36 -6.94 6.88
C VAL A 14 -2.56 -6.24 7.98
N THR A 15 -1.76 -7.01 8.72
CA THR A 15 -0.81 -6.48 9.72
C THR A 15 0.61 -6.64 9.18
N VAL A 16 1.41 -5.59 9.27
CA VAL A 16 2.79 -5.57 8.80
C VAL A 16 3.72 -5.04 9.88
N LYS A 17 5.00 -5.43 9.83
CA LYS A 17 6.05 -4.87 10.67
C LYS A 17 6.76 -3.74 9.93
N VAL A 18 6.79 -2.55 10.51
CA VAL A 18 7.49 -1.38 9.98
C VAL A 18 8.20 -0.63 11.09
N LYS A 19 9.14 0.24 10.74
CA LYS A 19 9.79 1.14 11.69
C LYS A 19 8.81 2.25 12.10
N GLN A 20 8.82 2.64 13.37
CA GLN A 20 7.91 3.65 13.92
C GLN A 20 7.94 4.97 13.12
N PHE A 21 9.14 5.45 12.76
CA PHE A 21 9.28 6.70 12.00
C PHE A 21 8.51 6.69 10.66
N LEU A 22 8.31 5.53 10.03
CA LEU A 22 7.53 5.44 8.79
C LEU A 22 6.03 5.65 9.05
N VAL A 23 5.55 5.17 10.20
CA VAL A 23 4.17 5.42 10.64
C VAL A 23 3.99 6.90 10.93
N ASP A 24 4.94 7.52 11.61
CA ASP A 24 4.89 8.95 11.96
C ASP A 24 4.89 9.84 10.70
N GLU A 25 5.70 9.51 9.69
CA GLU A 25 5.66 10.22 8.40
C GLU A 25 4.35 9.99 7.64
N LEU A 26 3.79 8.78 7.71
CA LEU A 26 2.48 8.49 7.12
C LEU A 26 1.36 9.31 7.79
N ASP A 27 1.40 9.43 9.11
CA ASP A 27 0.44 10.21 9.89
C ASP A 27 0.45 11.68 9.50
N LYS A 28 1.64 12.27 9.35
CA LYS A 28 1.78 13.65 8.89
C LYS A 28 1.11 13.88 7.53
N LEU A 29 1.11 12.89 6.65
CA LEU A 29 0.44 13.01 5.34
C LEU A 29 -1.08 13.03 5.49
N VAL A 30 -1.63 12.22 6.39
CA VAL A 30 -3.06 12.19 6.69
C VAL A 30 -3.49 13.47 7.42
N GLU A 31 -2.74 13.91 8.43
CA GLU A 31 -3.01 15.13 9.19
C GLU A 31 -3.00 16.39 8.32
N LYS A 32 -2.12 16.43 7.31
CA LYS A 32 -2.07 17.53 6.33
C LYS A 32 -3.19 17.46 5.28
N GLY A 33 -4.02 16.43 5.29
CA GLY A 33 -5.15 16.26 4.37
C GLY A 33 -4.76 15.75 2.99
N TYR A 34 -3.54 15.20 2.79
CA TYR A 34 -3.17 14.60 1.50
C TYR A 34 -3.85 13.26 1.25
N PHE A 35 -4.25 12.56 2.32
CA PHE A 35 -4.96 11.29 2.26
C PHE A 35 -6.05 11.26 3.33
N GLU A 36 -7.17 10.58 3.05
CA GLU A 36 -8.30 10.47 3.98
C GLU A 36 -7.98 9.54 5.17
N SER A 37 -7.03 8.61 5.00
CA SER A 37 -6.62 7.67 6.04
C SER A 37 -5.24 7.06 5.76
N ARG A 38 -4.67 6.40 6.78
CA ARG A 38 -3.44 5.58 6.62
C ARG A 38 -3.62 4.50 5.55
N SER A 39 -4.78 3.84 5.51
CA SER A 39 -5.09 2.81 4.53
C SER A 39 -5.07 3.36 3.11
N ASP A 40 -5.53 4.59 2.92
CA ASP A 40 -5.51 5.24 1.61
C ASP A 40 -4.09 5.60 1.16
N ALA A 41 -3.30 6.19 2.05
CA ALA A 41 -1.89 6.48 1.80
C ALA A 41 -1.07 5.21 1.48
N ILE A 42 -1.28 4.14 2.23
CA ILE A 42 -0.61 2.84 1.99
C ILE A 42 -1.05 2.23 0.66
N ARG A 43 -2.35 2.26 0.35
CA ARG A 43 -2.88 1.77 -0.94
C ARG A 43 -2.26 2.52 -2.11
N TYR A 44 -2.18 3.85 -2.02
CA TYR A 44 -1.51 4.67 -3.00
C TYR A 44 -0.05 4.22 -3.19
N ALA A 45 0.71 4.07 -2.11
CA ALA A 45 2.11 3.65 -2.15
C ALA A 45 2.30 2.27 -2.81
N ILE A 46 1.45 1.29 -2.48
CA ILE A 46 1.46 -0.05 -3.09
C ILE A 46 1.20 0.04 -4.60
N ILE A 47 0.20 0.82 -5.02
CA ILE A 47 -0.12 1.01 -6.45
C ILE A 47 1.07 1.63 -7.19
N GLN A 48 1.71 2.66 -6.62
CA GLN A 48 2.89 3.28 -7.23
C GLN A 48 4.05 2.29 -7.36
N LEU A 49 4.31 1.50 -6.32
CA LEU A 49 5.34 0.47 -6.36
C LEU A 49 5.09 -0.54 -7.48
N LEU A 50 3.86 -1.06 -7.59
CA LEU A 50 3.49 -2.03 -8.62
C LEU A 50 3.63 -1.45 -10.03
N LYS A 51 3.22 -0.19 -10.24
CA LYS A 51 3.40 0.53 -11.51
C LYS A 51 4.89 0.66 -11.86
N ASN A 52 5.71 1.08 -10.90
CA ASN A 52 7.14 1.26 -11.10
C ASN A 52 7.83 -0.05 -11.48
N ILE A 53 7.52 -1.14 -10.78
CA ILE A 53 8.08 -2.47 -11.07
C ILE A 53 7.64 -2.95 -12.45
N ARG A 54 6.36 -2.79 -12.81
CA ARG A 54 5.84 -3.18 -14.14
C ARG A 54 6.55 -2.42 -15.24
N ASN A 55 6.73 -1.11 -15.07
CA ASN A 55 7.42 -0.26 -16.05
C ASN A 55 8.89 -0.65 -16.21
N GLN A 56 9.60 -0.97 -15.11
CA GLN A 56 10.99 -1.43 -15.16
C GLN A 56 11.15 -2.79 -15.85
N ARG A 57 10.19 -3.71 -15.69
CA ARG A 57 10.20 -5.03 -16.35
C ARG A 57 9.73 -4.99 -17.81
N GLY A 58 9.06 -3.92 -18.21
CA GLY A 58 8.60 -3.70 -19.59
C GLY A 58 9.65 -3.14 -20.55
N ILE A 59 10.87 -2.82 -20.07
CA ILE A 59 12.02 -2.42 -20.90
C ILE A 59 12.86 -3.67 -21.20
N ASN A 60 12.25 -4.64 -21.87
CA ASN A 60 12.92 -5.81 -22.46
C ASN A 60 11.93 -6.45 -23.44
N HIS A 61 11.50 -5.71 -24.48
CA HIS A 61 10.96 -6.25 -25.74
C HIS A 61 11.45 -5.34 -26.86
#